data_AF-A0A9E3EQ53-F1
#
_entry.id   AF-A0A9E3EQ53-F1
#
_cell.length_a   1.000
_cell.length_b   1.000
_cell.length_c   1.000
_cell.angle_alpha   90.00
_cell.angle_beta   90.00
_cell.angle_gamma   90.00
#
_symmetry.space_group_name_H-M   'P 1'
#
loop_
_entity.id
_entity.type
_entity.pdbx_description
1 polymer ?
#
loop_
_entity_poly.entity_id
_entity_poly.type
_entity_poly.pdbx_seq_one_letter_code
_entity_poly.pdbx_strand_id
1 'polypeptide(L)'
;MTDQFTVSEEGKEASFAHRFFRGTASRRSFLTRSVASAGIIAPAAALLVTQTANAAANSVSSLKVGSAFHEIQKDEDAHVSFLEKALGTAARPKPGFKNLKQHHLANFVKLSQVFENVGVGAYLMAAPALSDKGNLAAAGSILAIEARHAGYLNALVGKPLSTDGAFDKPISQDQIVKDVMPFIDSLNGGSDPSKPLQNDIDILNFALLLEYLEATFYDTNVPLFYR
;
A
#
# COMPACT_ATOMS: atom_id res chain seq x y z
N MET A 1 -40.13 42.24 -41.61
CA MET A 1 -40.47 41.70 -40.28
C MET A 1 -39.17 41.16 -39.71
N THR A 2 -38.15 41.94 -39.31
CA THR A 2 -38.09 43.13 -38.41
C THR A 2 -38.94 42.90 -37.15
N ASP A 3 -38.45 42.98 -35.91
CA ASP A 3 -37.29 43.69 -35.38
C ASP A 3 -36.84 43.10 -34.02
N GLN A 4 -35.53 43.17 -33.75
CA GLN A 4 -35.02 43.39 -32.40
C GLN A 4 -35.26 44.87 -32.05
N PHE A 5 -35.64 45.20 -30.81
CA PHE A 5 -35.36 46.53 -30.27
C PHE A 5 -35.15 46.53 -28.75
N THR A 6 -34.03 47.16 -28.40
CA THR A 6 -33.50 47.65 -27.13
C THR A 6 -34.31 48.85 -26.57
N VAL A 7 -33.97 49.31 -25.35
CA VAL A 7 -33.91 50.72 -24.84
C VAL A 7 -33.51 50.63 -23.34
N SER A 8 -32.26 50.96 -22.97
CA SER A 8 -31.65 52.25 -22.49
C SER A 8 -31.74 52.40 -20.94
N GLU A 9 -30.86 53.06 -20.17
CA GLU A 9 -30.16 54.34 -20.33
C GLU A 9 -28.93 54.48 -19.38
N GLU A 10 -28.19 55.58 -19.57
CA GLU A 10 -26.89 55.99 -19.03
C GLU A 10 -26.85 56.40 -17.52
N GLY A 11 -25.64 56.52 -16.93
CA GLY A 11 -25.47 57.30 -15.69
C GLY A 11 -24.14 57.21 -14.90
N LYS A 12 -23.14 57.98 -15.34
CA LYS A 12 -22.01 58.70 -14.66
C LYS A 12 -21.51 58.35 -13.24
N GLU A 13 -20.18 58.49 -13.12
CA GLU A 13 -19.32 58.55 -11.91
C GLU A 13 -19.80 59.53 -10.80
N ALA A 14 -19.49 59.19 -9.53
CA ALA A 14 -18.61 59.97 -8.63
C ALA A 14 -18.95 59.83 -7.12
N SER A 15 -17.89 59.59 -6.36
CA SER A 15 -17.69 59.61 -4.90
C SER A 15 -18.43 60.69 -4.09
N PHE A 16 -18.96 60.32 -2.91
CA PHE A 16 -18.83 61.15 -1.70
C PHE A 16 -19.00 60.34 -0.40
N ALA A 17 -18.29 60.75 0.64
CA ALA A 17 -18.02 60.02 1.87
C ALA A 17 -18.87 60.46 3.08
N HIS A 18 -18.79 59.60 4.13
CA HIS A 18 -18.82 59.87 5.59
C HIS A 18 -20.09 59.68 6.45
N ARG A 19 -19.98 58.64 7.31
CA ARG A 19 -20.27 58.54 8.78
C ARG A 19 -21.75 58.60 9.24
N PHE A 20 -22.25 57.73 10.12
CA PHE A 20 -21.74 57.37 11.46
C PHE A 20 -22.24 55.98 12.00
N PHE A 21 -21.29 55.24 12.57
CA PHE A 21 -21.28 54.22 13.66
C PHE A 21 -22.58 53.72 14.37
N ARG A 22 -22.70 52.38 14.54
CA ARG A 22 -22.37 51.65 15.81
C ARG A 22 -22.54 50.10 15.71
N GLY A 23 -21.55 49.36 16.24
CA GLY A 23 -21.71 47.99 16.81
C GLY A 23 -21.28 46.80 15.93
N THR A 24 -19.98 46.49 15.76
CA THR A 24 -19.19 45.45 16.50
C THR A 24 -19.79 44.03 16.43
N ALA A 25 -19.17 43.03 15.77
CA ALA A 25 -17.84 42.53 16.10
C ALA A 25 -17.04 42.02 14.89
N SER A 26 -15.76 42.39 14.92
CA SER A 26 -14.65 41.98 14.06
C SER A 26 -14.16 40.57 14.40
N ARG A 27 -13.73 39.79 13.40
CA ARG A 27 -12.48 38.97 13.42
C ARG A 27 -11.94 38.71 12.00
N ARG A 28 -11.43 39.75 11.33
CA ARG A 28 -10.35 39.56 10.34
C ARG A 28 -9.05 40.02 10.99
N SER A 29 -8.23 39.06 11.42
CA SER A 29 -6.79 39.25 11.63
C SER A 29 -6.16 37.90 12.01
N PHE A 30 -5.67 37.15 11.03
CA PHE A 30 -4.78 36.00 11.30
C PHE A 30 -3.42 36.13 10.61
N LEU A 31 -3.10 37.30 10.02
CA LEU A 31 -1.80 37.57 9.42
C LEU A 31 -1.30 38.94 9.87
N THR A 32 -0.93 39.05 11.14
CA THR A 32 -0.03 40.08 11.62
C THR A 32 1.26 39.42 12.07
N ARG A 33 2.33 39.75 11.34
CA ARG A 33 3.75 39.65 11.69
C ARG A 33 4.05 39.17 13.11
N SER A 34 4.63 37.98 13.20
CA SER A 34 5.64 37.70 14.22
C SER A 34 7.00 37.63 13.52
N VAL A 35 7.65 38.78 13.41
CA VAL A 35 9.11 38.81 13.45
C VAL A 35 9.45 38.85 14.92
N ALA A 36 9.44 37.69 15.58
CA ALA A 36 10.00 37.54 16.91
C ALA A 36 11.36 36.88 16.69
N SER A 37 12.39 37.70 16.93
CA SER A 37 13.72 37.32 17.45
C SER A 37 14.03 35.83 17.49
N ALA A 38 15.21 35.45 17.00
CA ALA A 38 15.92 34.24 17.40
C ALA A 38 16.05 34.20 18.93
N GLY A 39 14.97 33.83 19.60
CA GLY A 39 14.92 33.59 21.01
C GLY A 39 15.73 32.35 21.22
N ILE A 40 16.78 32.48 22.03
CA ILE A 40 17.49 31.37 22.64
C ILE A 40 16.45 30.32 22.97
N ILE A 41 16.40 29.23 22.20
CA ILE A 41 15.56 28.10 22.56
C ILE A 41 16.11 27.71 23.92
N ALA A 42 15.33 27.92 24.98
CA ALA A 42 15.76 27.53 26.32
C ALA A 42 16.29 26.10 26.18
N PRO A 43 17.50 25.79 26.66
CA PRO A 43 18.17 24.53 26.33
C PRO A 43 17.28 23.30 26.59
N ALA A 44 16.36 23.41 27.54
CA ALA A 44 15.32 22.42 27.81
C ALA A 44 14.32 22.17 26.66
N ALA A 45 13.87 23.18 25.92
CA ALA A 45 12.90 23.02 24.81
C ALA A 45 13.56 22.46 23.54
N ALA A 46 14.80 22.86 23.23
CA ALA A 46 15.59 22.24 22.17
C ALA A 46 15.91 20.77 22.53
N LEU A 47 16.29 20.53 23.78
CA LEU A 47 16.53 19.19 24.32
C LEU A 47 15.26 18.34 24.26
N LEU A 48 14.09 18.89 24.58
CA LEU A 48 12.81 18.15 24.49
C LEU A 48 12.51 17.74 23.05
N VAL A 49 12.65 18.66 22.08
CA VAL A 49 12.44 18.38 20.65
C VAL A 49 13.41 17.33 20.13
N THR A 50 14.70 17.46 20.46
CA THR A 50 15.72 16.47 20.08
C THR A 50 15.50 15.13 20.77
N GLN A 51 15.04 15.11 22.01
CA GLN A 51 14.78 13.89 22.77
C GLN A 51 13.50 13.18 22.28
N THR A 52 12.45 13.91 21.89
CA THR A 52 11.30 13.34 21.18
C THR A 52 11.64 12.87 19.78
N ALA A 53 12.52 13.56 19.05
CA ALA A 53 12.98 13.15 17.72
C ALA A 53 13.87 11.91 17.80
N ASN A 54 14.75 11.80 18.80
CA ASN A 54 15.57 10.62 19.04
C ASN A 54 14.76 9.45 19.61
N ALA A 55 13.75 9.71 20.45
CA ALA A 55 12.81 8.68 20.89
C ALA A 55 11.96 8.18 19.73
N ALA A 56 11.45 9.07 18.87
CA ALA A 56 10.75 8.69 17.64
C ALA A 56 11.69 7.96 16.67
N ALA A 57 12.93 8.43 16.48
CA ALA A 57 13.91 7.75 15.64
C ALA A 57 14.27 6.38 16.19
N ASN A 58 14.41 6.22 17.52
CA ASN A 58 14.67 4.95 18.20
C ASN A 58 13.44 4.02 18.21
N SER A 59 12.21 4.57 18.20
CA SER A 59 10.97 3.80 18.11
C SER A 59 10.63 3.38 16.67
N VAL A 60 10.95 4.23 15.68
CA VAL A 60 10.81 3.93 14.24
C VAL A 60 11.90 2.96 13.79
N SER A 61 13.10 3.03 14.37
CA SER A 61 14.14 2.00 14.19
C SER A 61 13.91 0.73 15.03
N SER A 62 12.88 0.71 15.88
CA SER A 62 12.51 -0.46 16.68
C SER A 62 11.29 -1.22 16.18
N LEU A 63 10.90 -1.09 14.89
CA LEU A 63 10.33 -2.28 14.25
C LEU A 63 11.43 -3.34 14.34
N LYS A 64 11.37 -4.18 15.37
CA LYS A 64 12.28 -5.31 15.49
C LYS A 64 12.04 -6.08 14.21
N VAL A 65 13.06 -6.19 13.37
CA VAL A 65 12.94 -6.79 12.03
C VAL A 65 12.20 -8.14 12.10
N GLY A 66 12.47 -8.93 13.15
CA GLY A 66 11.74 -10.16 13.42
C GLY A 66 10.23 -9.98 13.69
N SER A 67 9.81 -8.96 14.45
CA SER A 67 8.38 -8.66 14.65
C SER A 67 7.67 -8.33 13.35
N ALA A 68 8.31 -7.59 12.44
CA ALA A 68 7.74 -7.33 11.12
C ALA A 68 7.62 -8.61 10.28
N PHE A 69 8.61 -9.50 10.30
CA PHE A 69 8.51 -10.80 9.62
C PHE A 69 7.44 -11.73 10.24
N HIS A 70 7.24 -11.68 11.56
CA HIS A 70 6.12 -12.37 12.23
C HIS A 70 4.76 -11.75 11.91
N GLU A 71 4.70 -10.46 11.59
CA GLU A 71 3.49 -9.79 11.12
C GLU A 71 3.16 -10.22 9.69
N ILE A 72 4.12 -10.12 8.77
CA ILE A 72 3.97 -10.57 7.38
C ILE A 72 3.51 -12.04 7.35
N GLN A 73 4.18 -12.94 8.08
CA GLN A 73 3.78 -14.34 8.16
C GLN A 73 2.29 -14.53 8.51
N LYS A 74 1.78 -13.78 9.49
CA LYS A 74 0.39 -13.89 9.93
C LYS A 74 -0.59 -13.28 8.92
N ASP A 75 -0.17 -12.22 8.26
CA ASP A 75 -0.97 -11.58 7.21
C ASP A 75 -1.12 -12.53 6.03
N GLU A 76 -0.04 -13.20 5.60
CA GLU A 76 -0.09 -14.22 4.53
C GLU A 76 -1.01 -15.40 4.87
N ASP A 77 -0.94 -15.91 6.11
CA ASP A 77 -1.86 -16.95 6.59
C ASP A 77 -3.32 -16.47 6.58
N ALA A 78 -3.54 -15.20 6.91
CA ALA A 78 -4.85 -14.57 6.90
C ALA A 78 -5.38 -14.34 5.47
N HIS A 79 -4.53 -13.97 4.53
CA HIS A 79 -4.87 -13.84 3.10
C HIS A 79 -5.29 -15.19 2.52
N VAL A 80 -4.53 -16.26 2.77
CA VAL A 80 -4.90 -17.63 2.41
C VAL A 80 -6.28 -17.98 2.97
N SER A 81 -6.46 -17.81 4.28
CA SER A 81 -7.73 -18.13 4.96
C SER A 81 -8.91 -17.34 4.40
N PHE A 82 -8.67 -16.08 4.05
CA PHE A 82 -9.67 -15.20 3.45
C PHE A 82 -10.09 -15.71 2.06
N LEU A 83 -9.13 -16.02 1.20
CA LEU A 83 -9.40 -16.49 -0.17
C LEU A 83 -10.02 -17.88 -0.19
N GLU A 84 -9.56 -18.82 0.65
CA GLU A 84 -10.19 -20.14 0.81
C GLU A 84 -11.66 -19.99 1.19
N LYS A 85 -11.97 -19.09 2.12
CA LYS A 85 -13.35 -18.81 2.54
C LYS A 85 -14.18 -18.17 1.43
N ALA A 86 -13.60 -17.21 0.69
CA ALA A 86 -14.29 -16.54 -0.42
C ALA A 86 -14.60 -17.51 -1.57
N LEU A 87 -13.69 -18.43 -1.86
CA LEU A 87 -13.82 -19.43 -2.93
C LEU A 87 -14.69 -20.63 -2.53
N GLY A 88 -14.74 -20.98 -1.23
CA GLY A 88 -15.51 -22.12 -0.74
C GLY A 88 -15.11 -23.42 -1.44
N THR A 89 -16.08 -24.14 -2.00
CA THR A 89 -15.81 -25.39 -2.75
C THR A 89 -15.07 -25.19 -4.07
N ALA A 90 -14.99 -23.95 -4.56
CA ALA A 90 -14.23 -23.61 -5.76
C ALA A 90 -12.74 -23.32 -5.46
N ALA A 91 -12.33 -23.37 -4.19
CA ALA A 91 -10.94 -23.16 -3.81
C ALA A 91 -10.06 -24.26 -4.38
N ARG A 92 -8.96 -23.86 -5.01
CA ARG A 92 -7.96 -24.79 -5.50
C ARG A 92 -7.30 -25.52 -4.33
N PRO A 93 -6.90 -26.79 -4.52
CA PRO A 93 -6.12 -27.50 -3.50
C PRO A 93 -4.76 -26.82 -3.28
N LYS A 94 -4.27 -26.84 -2.03
CA LYS A 94 -2.94 -26.33 -1.68
C LYS A 94 -1.85 -27.06 -2.49
N PRO A 95 -0.98 -26.35 -3.22
CA PRO A 95 0.14 -26.94 -3.96
C PRO A 95 1.20 -27.59 -3.07
N GLY A 96 2.03 -28.42 -3.69
CA GLY A 96 3.34 -28.77 -3.15
C GLY A 96 4.38 -27.74 -3.57
N PHE A 97 5.23 -27.32 -2.64
CA PHE A 97 6.29 -26.33 -2.87
C PHE A 97 7.69 -26.91 -2.63
N LYS A 98 8.68 -26.35 -3.31
CA LYS A 98 10.11 -26.71 -3.21
C LYS A 98 10.98 -25.46 -3.17
N ASN A 99 12.24 -25.64 -2.77
CA ASN A 99 13.27 -24.59 -2.79
C ASN A 99 12.96 -23.33 -1.94
N LEU A 100 12.00 -23.41 -1.01
CA LEU A 100 11.60 -22.26 -0.18
C LEU A 100 12.54 -22.01 1.00
N LYS A 101 13.13 -23.06 1.57
CA LYS A 101 14.01 -22.95 2.74
C LYS A 101 15.30 -22.20 2.40
N GLN A 102 15.56 -21.09 3.09
CA GLN A 102 16.75 -20.28 2.93
C GLN A 102 17.77 -20.61 4.02
N HIS A 103 19.04 -20.65 3.65
CA HIS A 103 20.14 -20.96 4.56
C HIS A 103 20.78 -19.72 5.20
N HIS A 104 20.51 -18.54 4.65
CA HIS A 104 21.09 -17.28 5.10
C HIS A 104 20.02 -16.20 5.20
N LEU A 105 20.09 -15.40 6.26
CA LEU A 105 19.12 -14.33 6.50
C LEU A 105 19.05 -13.35 5.32
N ALA A 106 20.20 -12.99 4.74
CA ALA A 106 20.23 -12.10 3.57
C ALA A 106 19.48 -12.67 2.35
N ASN A 107 19.48 -13.99 2.14
CA ASN A 107 18.74 -14.62 1.05
C ASN A 107 17.25 -14.66 1.37
N PHE A 108 16.89 -14.94 2.62
CA PHE A 108 15.51 -14.84 3.09
C PHE A 108 14.92 -13.46 2.86
N VAL A 109 15.59 -12.41 3.34
CA VAL A 109 15.11 -11.02 3.17
C VAL A 109 15.01 -10.63 1.69
N LYS A 110 15.99 -11.02 0.86
CA LYS A 110 15.96 -10.73 -0.58
C LYS A 110 14.83 -11.46 -1.31
N LEU A 111 14.59 -12.73 -1.00
CA LEU A 111 13.52 -13.49 -1.64
C LEU A 111 12.14 -13.02 -1.14
N SER A 112 12.01 -12.68 0.15
CA SER A 112 10.83 -12.00 0.69
C SER A 112 10.54 -10.74 -0.12
N GLN A 113 11.54 -9.87 -0.33
CA GLN A 113 11.40 -8.66 -1.13
C GLN A 113 10.93 -8.96 -2.56
N VAL A 114 11.35 -10.06 -3.18
CA VAL A 114 10.88 -10.43 -4.51
C VAL A 114 9.42 -10.85 -4.48
N PHE A 115 9.04 -11.73 -3.56
CA PHE A 115 7.67 -12.22 -3.44
C PHE A 115 6.66 -11.09 -3.20
N GLU A 116 6.87 -10.24 -2.20
CA GLU A 116 5.93 -9.13 -1.93
C GLU A 116 5.74 -8.18 -3.12
N ASN A 117 6.81 -7.90 -3.89
CA ASN A 117 6.68 -7.07 -5.08
C ASN A 117 5.96 -7.81 -6.22
N VAL A 118 6.09 -9.15 -6.31
CA VAL A 118 5.28 -9.98 -7.20
C VAL A 118 3.81 -9.98 -6.78
N GLY A 119 3.52 -10.09 -5.47
CA GLY A 119 2.18 -9.97 -4.90
C GLY A 119 1.49 -8.66 -5.28
N VAL A 120 2.13 -7.52 -5.04
CA VAL A 120 1.66 -6.19 -5.48
C VAL A 120 1.34 -6.16 -6.98
N GLY A 121 2.28 -6.62 -7.81
CA GLY A 121 2.12 -6.64 -9.26
C GLY A 121 0.98 -7.55 -9.72
N ALA A 122 0.76 -8.68 -9.05
CA ALA A 122 -0.30 -9.64 -9.34
C ALA A 122 -1.68 -9.08 -9.00
N TYR A 123 -1.85 -8.48 -7.82
CA TYR A 123 -3.11 -7.84 -7.44
C TYR A 123 -3.44 -6.65 -8.35
N LEU A 124 -2.45 -5.84 -8.73
CA LEU A 124 -2.65 -4.76 -9.70
C LEU A 124 -3.03 -5.28 -11.09
N MET A 125 -2.48 -6.42 -11.52
CA MET A 125 -2.84 -7.07 -12.77
C MET A 125 -4.28 -7.60 -12.74
N ALA A 126 -4.69 -8.19 -11.61
CA ALA A 126 -6.01 -8.80 -11.42
C ALA A 126 -7.13 -7.77 -11.22
N ALA A 127 -6.87 -6.68 -10.50
CA ALA A 127 -7.87 -5.68 -10.10
C ALA A 127 -8.80 -5.19 -11.25
N PRO A 128 -8.31 -4.80 -12.45
CA PRO A 128 -9.19 -4.35 -13.52
C PRO A 128 -10.05 -5.47 -14.14
N ALA A 129 -9.69 -6.74 -13.93
CA ALA A 129 -10.40 -7.89 -14.47
C ALA A 129 -11.51 -8.43 -13.55
N LEU A 130 -11.52 -8.03 -12.28
CA LEU A 130 -12.56 -8.42 -11.32
C LEU A 130 -13.89 -7.74 -11.62
N SER A 131 -14.92 -8.55 -11.85
CA SER A 131 -16.26 -8.08 -12.16
C SER A 131 -17.09 -7.85 -10.89
N ASP A 132 -16.96 -8.72 -9.89
CA ASP A 132 -17.65 -8.59 -8.61
C ASP A 132 -17.02 -7.50 -7.74
N LYS A 133 -17.86 -6.62 -7.19
CA LYS A 133 -17.40 -5.47 -6.40
C LYS A 133 -16.96 -5.86 -4.99
N GLY A 134 -17.49 -6.95 -4.44
CA GLY A 134 -17.01 -7.53 -3.19
C GLY A 134 -15.60 -8.08 -3.35
N ASN A 135 -15.35 -8.85 -4.41
CA ASN A 135 -14.03 -9.37 -4.75
C ASN A 135 -13.04 -8.25 -5.03
N LEU A 136 -13.43 -7.22 -5.77
CA LEU A 136 -12.58 -6.06 -6.02
C LEU A 136 -12.22 -5.31 -4.73
N ALA A 137 -13.18 -5.11 -3.83
CA ALA A 137 -12.93 -4.45 -2.54
C ALA A 137 -12.00 -5.29 -1.64
N ALA A 138 -12.17 -6.61 -1.66
CA ALA A 138 -11.29 -7.54 -0.96
C ALA A 138 -9.87 -7.53 -1.52
N ALA A 139 -9.71 -7.66 -2.84
CA ALA A 139 -8.42 -7.58 -3.52
C ALA A 139 -7.71 -6.25 -3.26
N GLY A 140 -8.44 -5.12 -3.26
CA GLY A 140 -7.87 -3.82 -2.92
C GLY A 140 -7.42 -3.72 -1.45
N SER A 141 -8.06 -4.46 -0.54
CA SER A 141 -7.66 -4.50 0.87
C SER A 141 -6.36 -5.31 1.06
N ILE A 142 -6.24 -6.45 0.37
CA ILE A 142 -5.01 -7.28 0.39
C ILE A 142 -3.86 -6.52 -0.27
N LEU A 143 -4.05 -5.97 -1.48
CA LEU A 143 -3.05 -5.16 -2.18
C LEU A 143 -2.46 -4.03 -1.32
N ALA A 144 -3.28 -3.40 -0.46
CA ALA A 144 -2.79 -2.36 0.43
C ALA A 144 -1.83 -2.88 1.50
N ILE A 145 -1.99 -4.13 1.95
CA ILE A 145 -1.11 -4.81 2.91
C ILE A 145 0.16 -5.29 2.20
N GLU A 146 0.03 -5.98 1.07
CA GLU A 146 1.14 -6.37 0.18
C GLU A 146 2.07 -5.19 -0.11
N ALA A 147 1.51 -4.03 -0.47
CA ALA A 147 2.31 -2.83 -0.77
C ALA A 147 3.08 -2.30 0.44
N ARG A 148 2.56 -2.49 1.67
CA ARG A 148 3.27 -2.11 2.90
C ARG A 148 4.40 -3.09 3.20
N HIS A 149 4.17 -4.39 3.02
CA HIS A 149 5.19 -5.41 3.16
C HIS A 149 6.31 -5.19 2.14
N ALA A 150 5.97 -5.05 0.85
CA ALA A 150 6.90 -4.75 -0.23
C ALA A 150 7.71 -3.47 0.05
N GLY A 151 7.05 -2.40 0.49
CA GLY A 151 7.69 -1.14 0.84
C GLY A 151 8.68 -1.27 2.00
N TYR A 152 8.29 -1.98 3.06
CA TYR A 152 9.14 -2.27 4.20
C TYR A 152 10.37 -3.09 3.79
N LEU A 153 10.19 -4.16 3.01
CA LEU A 153 11.28 -5.02 2.57
C LEU A 153 12.20 -4.31 1.58
N ASN A 154 11.65 -3.48 0.70
CA ASN A 154 12.42 -2.61 -0.18
C ASN A 154 13.33 -1.68 0.63
N ALA A 155 12.80 -1.00 1.66
CA ALA A 155 13.61 -0.17 2.55
C ALA A 155 14.68 -0.99 3.29
N LEU A 156 14.33 -2.19 3.77
CA LEU A 156 15.25 -3.07 4.49
C LEU A 156 16.45 -3.51 3.64
N VAL A 157 16.28 -3.63 2.32
CA VAL A 157 17.37 -3.94 1.37
C VAL A 157 17.99 -2.69 0.71
N GLY A 158 17.64 -1.49 1.18
CA GLY A 158 18.19 -0.23 0.67
C GLY A 158 17.66 0.20 -0.70
N LYS A 159 16.48 -0.28 -1.10
CA LYS A 159 15.75 0.16 -2.30
C LYS A 159 14.72 1.24 -1.96
N PRO A 160 14.23 2.02 -2.96
CA PRO A 160 13.08 2.90 -2.78
C PRO A 160 11.83 2.12 -2.34
N LEU A 161 10.94 2.74 -1.56
CA LEU A 161 9.71 2.09 -1.05
C LEU A 161 8.87 1.45 -2.18
N SER A 162 8.70 2.17 -3.29
CA SER A 162 8.18 1.60 -4.54
C SER A 162 9.28 1.60 -5.59
N THR A 163 9.46 0.48 -6.29
CA THR A 163 10.40 0.36 -7.41
C THR A 163 9.94 1.10 -8.66
N ASP A 164 8.66 1.47 -8.74
CA ASP A 164 8.05 2.16 -9.88
C ASP A 164 7.77 3.65 -9.63
N GLY A 165 8.09 4.14 -8.43
CA GLY A 165 7.93 5.54 -8.06
C GLY A 165 6.55 5.81 -7.46
N ALA A 166 5.79 6.74 -8.02
CA ALA A 166 4.51 7.16 -7.44
C ALA A 166 3.33 6.22 -7.77
N PHE A 167 3.51 5.31 -8.73
CA PHE A 167 2.47 4.40 -9.21
C PHE A 167 3.08 3.02 -9.47
N ASP A 168 2.82 2.06 -8.58
CA ASP A 168 3.21 0.67 -8.80
C ASP A 168 2.58 0.11 -10.08
N LYS A 169 3.31 -0.77 -10.77
CA LYS A 169 2.89 -1.32 -12.06
C LYS A 169 2.41 -2.77 -11.92
N PRO A 170 1.39 -3.17 -12.69
CA PRO A 170 1.03 -4.57 -12.79
C PRO A 170 2.16 -5.37 -13.44
N ILE A 171 2.35 -6.60 -12.99
CA ILE A 171 3.21 -7.60 -13.63
C ILE A 171 2.32 -8.50 -14.48
N SER A 172 2.73 -8.85 -15.70
CA SER A 172 1.92 -9.73 -16.54
C SER A 172 1.80 -11.13 -15.90
N GLN A 173 0.66 -11.79 -16.14
CA GLN A 173 0.43 -13.17 -15.69
C GLN A 173 1.60 -14.09 -16.09
N ASP A 174 2.06 -14.04 -17.34
CA ASP A 174 3.18 -14.84 -17.83
C ASP A 174 4.47 -14.61 -17.03
N GLN A 175 4.75 -13.36 -16.67
CA GLN A 175 5.94 -13.02 -15.90
C GLN A 175 5.81 -13.49 -14.45
N ILE A 176 4.62 -13.34 -13.83
CA ILE A 176 4.33 -13.88 -12.49
C ILE A 176 4.54 -15.39 -12.48
N VAL A 177 3.92 -16.10 -13.44
CA VAL A 177 4.05 -17.57 -13.58
C VAL A 177 5.52 -17.94 -13.72
N LYS A 178 6.26 -17.26 -14.59
CA LYS A 178 7.70 -17.51 -14.77
C LYS A 178 8.49 -17.34 -13.47
N ASP A 179 8.17 -16.33 -12.67
CA ASP A 179 8.90 -16.03 -11.43
C ASP A 179 8.58 -17.01 -10.30
N VAL A 180 7.34 -17.54 -10.23
CA VAL A 180 6.91 -18.44 -9.13
C VAL A 180 7.05 -19.93 -9.44
N MET A 181 6.97 -20.34 -10.71
CA MET A 181 7.03 -21.75 -11.11
C MET A 181 8.28 -22.51 -10.63
N PRO A 182 9.48 -21.92 -10.50
CA PRO A 182 10.64 -22.61 -9.91
C PRO A 182 10.43 -23.12 -8.48
N PHE A 183 9.46 -22.56 -7.74
CA PHE A 183 9.12 -22.91 -6.37
C PHE A 183 7.93 -23.87 -6.25
N ILE A 184 7.22 -24.12 -7.35
CA ILE A 184 6.07 -25.03 -7.37
C ILE A 184 6.56 -26.44 -7.74
N ASP A 185 6.29 -27.41 -6.88
CA ASP A 185 6.61 -28.81 -7.13
C ASP A 185 5.45 -29.58 -7.76
N SER A 186 4.23 -29.33 -7.26
CA SER A 186 3.00 -29.94 -7.77
C SER A 186 1.84 -28.99 -7.59
N LEU A 187 0.96 -28.90 -8.59
CA LEU A 187 -0.30 -28.15 -8.50
C LEU A 187 -1.38 -28.89 -7.70
N ASN A 188 -1.12 -30.13 -7.28
CA ASN A 188 -2.01 -30.95 -6.47
C ASN A 188 -3.44 -31.10 -7.05
N GLY A 189 -3.55 -31.14 -8.38
CA GLY A 189 -4.83 -31.20 -9.09
C GLY A 189 -5.51 -29.84 -9.35
N GLY A 190 -4.92 -28.74 -8.87
CA GLY A 190 -5.37 -27.38 -9.19
C GLY A 190 -5.07 -26.99 -10.63
N SER A 191 -5.79 -25.98 -11.13
CA SER A 191 -5.60 -25.42 -12.48
C SER A 191 -4.18 -24.94 -12.73
N ASP A 192 -3.73 -25.08 -13.98
CA ASP A 192 -2.46 -24.54 -14.47
C ASP A 192 -2.51 -23.00 -14.44
N PRO A 193 -1.58 -22.32 -13.75
CA PRO A 193 -1.60 -20.87 -13.59
C PRO A 193 -1.26 -20.10 -14.87
N SER A 194 -0.80 -20.77 -15.94
CA SER A 194 -0.62 -20.16 -17.26
C SER A 194 -1.91 -20.05 -18.07
N LYS A 195 -3.01 -20.67 -17.62
CA LYS A 195 -4.28 -20.60 -18.32
C LYS A 195 -4.91 -19.21 -18.21
N PRO A 196 -5.65 -18.75 -19.24
CA PRO A 196 -6.36 -17.48 -19.18
C PRO A 196 -7.29 -17.38 -17.96
N LEU A 197 -7.22 -16.25 -17.25
CA LEU A 197 -8.11 -15.93 -16.13
C LEU A 197 -9.41 -15.36 -16.70
N GLN A 198 -10.44 -16.20 -16.89
CA GLN A 198 -11.63 -15.82 -17.65
C GLN A 198 -12.73 -15.20 -16.80
N ASN A 199 -12.71 -15.43 -15.49
CA ASN A 199 -13.72 -14.97 -14.54
C ASN A 199 -13.08 -14.77 -13.15
N ASP A 200 -13.85 -14.18 -12.24
CA ASP A 200 -13.43 -13.91 -10.87
C ASP A 200 -12.95 -15.17 -10.12
N ILE A 201 -13.53 -16.35 -10.36
CA ILE A 201 -13.09 -17.60 -9.70
C ILE A 201 -11.69 -17.98 -10.17
N ASP A 202 -11.39 -17.85 -11.46
CA ASP A 202 -10.04 -18.10 -11.98
C ASP A 202 -9.04 -17.12 -11.37
N ILE A 203 -9.40 -15.84 -11.29
CA ILE A 203 -8.57 -14.77 -10.73
C ILE A 203 -8.28 -15.02 -9.25
N LEU A 204 -9.31 -15.31 -8.45
CA LEU A 204 -9.16 -15.58 -7.01
C LEU A 204 -8.37 -16.87 -6.76
N ASN A 205 -8.54 -17.90 -7.59
CA ASN A 205 -7.71 -19.11 -7.48
C ASN A 205 -6.25 -18.86 -7.88
N PHE A 206 -6.00 -17.98 -8.85
CA PHE A 206 -4.65 -17.54 -9.18
C PHE A 206 -4.02 -16.77 -8.02
N ALA A 207 -4.75 -15.84 -7.38
CA ALA A 207 -4.29 -15.17 -6.17
C ALA A 207 -3.98 -16.18 -5.06
N LEU A 208 -4.90 -17.12 -4.78
CA LEU A 208 -4.72 -18.15 -3.75
C LEU A 208 -3.48 -19.04 -3.98
N LEU A 209 -3.06 -19.25 -5.23
CA LEU A 209 -1.78 -19.92 -5.52
C LEU A 209 -0.59 -19.12 -4.96
N LEU A 210 -0.58 -17.80 -5.17
CA LEU A 210 0.50 -16.92 -4.73
C LEU A 210 0.52 -16.82 -3.20
N GLU A 211 -0.64 -16.60 -2.58
CA GLU A 211 -0.76 -16.57 -1.11
C GLU A 211 -0.28 -17.87 -0.46
N TYR A 212 -0.63 -19.03 -1.03
CA TYR A 212 -0.11 -20.31 -0.52
C TYR A 212 1.41 -20.41 -0.61
N LEU A 213 2.02 -19.85 -1.67
CA LEU A 213 3.47 -19.84 -1.86
C LEU A 213 4.14 -18.96 -0.80
N GLU A 214 3.63 -17.74 -0.61
CA GLU A 214 4.14 -16.76 0.36
C GLU A 214 3.96 -17.24 1.79
N ALA A 215 2.75 -17.66 2.19
CA ALA A 215 2.49 -18.23 3.51
C ALA A 215 3.42 -19.41 3.82
N THR A 216 3.57 -20.36 2.87
CA THR A 216 4.47 -21.51 3.06
C THR A 216 5.94 -21.07 3.14
N PHE A 217 6.34 -20.04 2.39
CA PHE A 217 7.68 -19.50 2.44
C PHE A 217 7.99 -18.86 3.81
N TYR A 218 7.08 -18.05 4.35
CA TYR A 218 7.26 -17.43 5.66
C TYR A 218 7.20 -18.46 6.80
N ASP A 219 6.24 -19.39 6.78
CA ASP A 219 6.17 -20.51 7.72
C ASP A 219 7.46 -21.33 7.79
N THR A 220 8.11 -21.51 6.63
CA THR A 220 9.35 -22.25 6.54
C THR A 220 10.53 -21.49 7.14
N ASN A 221 10.59 -20.17 6.98
CA ASN A 221 11.80 -19.38 7.19
C ASN A 221 11.77 -18.50 8.45
N VAL A 222 10.63 -17.94 8.83
CA VAL A 222 10.52 -17.07 10.01
C VAL A 222 11.00 -17.79 11.28
N PRO A 223 10.61 -19.04 11.57
CA PRO A 223 11.12 -19.76 12.74
C PRO A 223 12.64 -20.07 12.71
N LEU A 224 13.26 -20.04 11.53
CA LEU A 224 14.70 -20.29 11.37
C LEU A 224 15.53 -19.05 11.77
N PHE A 225 15.02 -17.85 11.49
CA PHE A 225 15.76 -16.60 11.66
C PHE A 225 15.25 -15.73 12.83
N TYR A 226 13.99 -15.88 13.23
CA TYR A 226 13.31 -15.03 14.20
C TYR A 226 12.50 -15.86 15.20
N ARG A 227 13.18 -16.36 16.24
CA ARG A 227 12.55 -17.14 17.33
C ARG A 227 11.97 -16.27 18.43
#